data_AF-A0A8W8ID26-F1
#
_entry.id   AF-A0A8W8ID26-F1
#
_cell.length_a   1.000
_cell.length_b   1.000
_cell.length_c   1.000
_cell.angle_alpha   90.00
_cell.angle_beta   90.00
_cell.angle_gamma   90.00
#
_symmetry.space_group_name_H-M   'P 1'
#
loop_
_entity.id
_entity.type
_entity.pdbx_description
1 polymer ?
#
loop_
_entity_poly.entity_id
_entity_poly.type
_entity_poly.pdbx_seq_one_letter_code
_entity_poly.pdbx_strand_id
1 'polypeptide(L)'
;SGTYHTDEIELTCRENVGCIDRLISKGEGLKVVETIREFSIEGKACKATPIIFALSICCRCNDHKTKDAAYKILSDVCRIPTHLFEFIKYCQDVNPNGDGWGRAHRKGVSMWYENYRNKKGGIPLLAFHMTKYKSRFGFTHRDVFRLCHIKTDNDALGYLVYHFCRNQNQTDINWSEHLELAKQKEGFEQSELKKVIDLLQVFDDAKNCHNEEMMKRMILEHHPYLVREHVPTELLNSKKVWEALMRFMPMTAMIRNLGKMSSLDLLESDSFGEGLTVDKLTSKELLKTAMVHPITLLVAKKAYSKGQSESKKQRLNWQVNPKVRDALKEAFYVTINHVETTGKRYLLAICMNGS
;
A
#
# COMPACT_ATOMS: atom_id res chain seq x y z
N SER A 1 -18.40 -7.80 1.15
CA SER A 1 -19.45 -8.84 1.24
C SER A 1 -19.88 -8.99 2.69
N GLY A 2 -21.18 -9.14 2.91
CA GLY A 2 -21.79 -9.33 4.23
C GLY A 2 -21.55 -10.73 4.81
N THR A 3 -22.34 -11.12 5.81
CA THR A 3 -22.42 -12.51 6.27
C THR A 3 -23.48 -13.25 5.46
N TYR A 4 -23.62 -14.55 5.66
CA TYR A 4 -24.71 -15.32 5.05
C TYR A 4 -26.11 -14.81 5.43
N HIS A 5 -26.23 -14.19 6.61
CA HIS A 5 -27.50 -13.70 7.15
C HIS A 5 -27.70 -12.20 7.03
N THR A 6 -26.65 -11.45 6.69
CA THR A 6 -26.68 -9.99 6.72
C THR A 6 -26.04 -9.46 5.46
N ASP A 7 -26.78 -8.68 4.70
CA ASP A 7 -26.28 -8.04 3.50
C ASP A 7 -25.09 -7.11 3.79
N GLU A 8 -24.23 -6.92 2.80
CA GLU A 8 -22.98 -6.16 2.93
C GLU A 8 -23.20 -4.75 3.49
N ILE A 9 -24.26 -4.08 3.05
CA ILE A 9 -24.61 -2.72 3.48
C ILE A 9 -25.11 -2.72 4.92
N GLU A 10 -25.92 -3.70 5.31
CA GLU A 10 -26.50 -3.76 6.66
C GLU A 10 -25.43 -4.08 7.72
N LEU A 11 -24.56 -5.05 7.42
CA LEU A 11 -23.43 -5.42 8.29
C LEU A 11 -22.42 -4.27 8.42
N THR A 12 -22.08 -3.63 7.30
CA THR A 12 -21.02 -2.62 7.26
C THR A 12 -21.51 -1.26 7.76
N CYS A 13 -22.72 -0.83 7.42
CA CYS A 13 -23.19 0.54 7.69
C CYS A 13 -24.10 0.68 8.91
N ARG A 14 -24.77 -0.38 9.40
CA ARG A 14 -25.71 -0.27 10.53
C ARG A 14 -25.18 -0.90 11.81
N GLU A 15 -24.77 -2.16 11.77
CA GLU A 15 -24.40 -2.87 12.99
C GLU A 15 -23.01 -2.48 13.49
N ASN A 16 -22.00 -2.56 12.62
CA ASN A 16 -20.61 -2.29 13.00
C ASN A 16 -20.34 -0.80 13.27
N VAL A 17 -20.89 0.10 12.44
CA VAL A 17 -20.82 1.55 12.67
C VAL A 17 -21.52 1.91 13.98
N GLY A 18 -22.72 1.37 14.21
CA GLY A 18 -23.47 1.61 15.43
C GLY A 18 -22.71 1.17 16.70
N CYS A 19 -21.90 0.11 16.64
CA CYS A 19 -21.01 -0.26 17.74
C CYS A 19 -19.97 0.82 18.05
N ILE A 20 -19.29 1.34 17.03
CA ILE A 20 -18.26 2.37 17.19
C ILE A 20 -18.89 3.65 17.73
N ASP A 21 -20.02 4.09 17.17
CA ASP A 21 -20.73 5.28 17.63
C ASP A 21 -21.20 5.16 19.08
N ARG A 22 -21.67 3.98 19.50
CA ARG A 22 -22.03 3.71 20.90
C ARG A 22 -20.82 3.82 21.83
N LEU A 23 -19.65 3.32 21.43
CA LEU A 23 -18.43 3.43 22.23
C LEU A 23 -17.97 4.88 22.35
N ILE A 24 -18.01 5.64 21.27
CA ILE A 24 -17.67 7.06 21.27
C ILE A 24 -18.65 7.84 22.18
N SER A 25 -19.95 7.56 22.05
CA SER A 25 -21.00 8.21 22.86
C SER A 25 -20.88 7.91 24.36
N LYS A 26 -20.31 6.76 24.72
CA LYS A 26 -19.99 6.39 26.12
C LYS A 26 -18.68 7.00 26.65
N GLY A 27 -17.98 7.79 25.84
CA GLY A 27 -16.68 8.38 26.22
C GLY A 27 -15.50 7.43 26.06
N GLU A 28 -15.66 6.30 25.39
CA GLU A 28 -14.60 5.30 25.17
C GLU A 28 -13.86 5.47 23.82
N GLY A 29 -14.08 6.58 23.11
CA GLY A 29 -13.50 6.79 21.78
C GLY A 29 -11.97 6.77 21.72
N LEU A 30 -11.27 7.18 22.79
CA LEU A 30 -9.80 7.05 22.86
C LEU A 30 -9.34 5.58 22.86
N LYS A 31 -10.08 4.68 23.52
CA LYS A 31 -9.78 3.24 23.49
C LYS A 31 -9.99 2.65 22.10
N VAL A 32 -11.01 3.12 21.38
CA VAL A 32 -11.26 2.73 19.99
C VAL A 32 -10.07 3.13 19.12
N VAL A 33 -9.59 4.37 19.24
CA VAL A 33 -8.43 4.88 18.49
C VAL A 33 -7.16 4.07 18.80
N GLU A 34 -6.90 3.74 20.06
CA GLU A 34 -5.73 2.92 20.41
C GLU A 34 -5.85 1.49 19.85
N THR A 35 -7.03 0.87 19.94
CA THR A 35 -7.28 -0.46 19.37
C THR A 35 -7.04 -0.46 17.85
N ILE A 36 -7.50 0.58 17.15
CA ILE A 36 -7.25 0.76 15.70
C ILE A 36 -5.75 0.84 15.41
N ARG A 37 -5.01 1.59 16.23
CA ARG A 37 -3.55 1.76 16.09
C ARG A 37 -2.82 0.44 16.31
N GLU A 38 -3.11 -0.26 17.41
CA GLU A 38 -2.53 -1.57 17.74
C GLU A 38 -2.73 -2.58 16.61
N PHE A 39 -3.97 -2.74 16.14
CA PHE A 39 -4.28 -3.69 15.05
C PHE A 39 -3.56 -3.36 13.74
N SER A 40 -3.30 -2.07 13.48
CA SER A 40 -2.59 -1.63 12.28
C SER A 40 -1.08 -1.85 12.36
N ILE A 41 -0.47 -1.49 13.50
CA ILE A 41 0.98 -1.59 13.72
C ILE A 41 1.40 -3.06 13.83
N GLU A 42 0.64 -3.87 14.54
CA GLU A 42 0.98 -5.29 14.75
C GLU A 42 0.60 -6.18 13.56
N GLY A 43 -0.13 -5.64 12.56
CA GLY A 43 -0.53 -6.41 11.38
C GLY A 43 -1.48 -7.56 11.68
N LYS A 44 -2.26 -7.47 12.76
CA LYS A 44 -3.22 -8.49 13.21
C LYS A 44 -4.37 -8.71 12.22
N ALA A 45 -4.73 -7.70 11.43
CA ALA A 45 -5.81 -7.80 10.45
C ALA A 45 -5.29 -8.26 9.08
N CYS A 46 -6.01 -9.21 8.45
CA CYS A 46 -5.71 -9.64 7.09
C CYS A 46 -5.85 -8.53 6.04
N LYS A 47 -6.76 -7.57 6.25
CA LYS A 47 -7.01 -6.43 5.36
C LYS A 47 -6.98 -5.14 6.18
N ALA A 48 -6.40 -4.09 5.60
CA ALA A 48 -6.36 -2.77 6.23
C ALA A 48 -7.71 -2.03 6.14
N THR A 49 -8.54 -2.36 5.16
CA THR A 49 -9.81 -1.68 4.86
C THR A 49 -10.72 -1.45 6.08
N PRO A 50 -11.02 -2.46 6.93
CA PRO A 50 -11.90 -2.23 8.10
C PRO A 50 -11.28 -1.27 9.13
N ILE A 51 -9.95 -1.32 9.32
CA ILE A 51 -9.22 -0.43 10.23
C ILE A 51 -9.31 1.01 9.72
N ILE A 52 -9.12 1.22 8.41
CA ILE A 52 -9.19 2.54 7.78
C ILE A 52 -10.61 3.09 7.83
N PHE A 53 -11.63 2.25 7.66
CA PHE A 53 -13.03 2.64 7.81
C PHE A 53 -13.37 3.02 9.26
N ALA A 54 -12.94 2.25 10.26
CA ALA A 54 -13.13 2.60 11.66
C ALA A 54 -12.43 3.93 12.03
N LEU A 55 -11.24 4.17 11.47
CA LEU A 55 -10.52 5.43 11.64
C LEU A 55 -11.27 6.61 11.03
N SER A 56 -11.92 6.44 9.87
CA SER A 56 -12.68 7.51 9.22
C SER A 56 -13.87 7.95 10.08
N ILE A 57 -14.56 7.01 10.73
CA ILE A 57 -15.65 7.30 11.68
C ILE A 57 -15.12 8.12 12.86
N CYS A 58 -13.99 7.70 13.46
CA CYS A 58 -13.38 8.44 14.58
C CYS A 58 -12.94 9.86 14.17
N CYS A 59 -12.41 10.04 12.96
CA CYS A 59 -12.02 11.35 12.43
C CYS A 59 -13.21 12.27 12.09
N ARG A 60 -14.41 11.70 11.95
CA ARG A 60 -15.65 12.40 11.58
C ARG A 60 -16.68 12.47 12.72
N CYS A 61 -16.38 11.93 13.89
CA CYS A 61 -17.25 12.03 15.06
C CYS A 61 -17.30 13.45 15.65
N ASN A 62 -18.32 13.68 16.48
CA ASN A 62 -18.54 14.96 17.16
C ASN A 62 -17.70 15.12 18.44
N ASP A 63 -17.08 14.07 18.96
CA ASP A 63 -16.18 14.16 20.10
C ASP A 63 -14.80 14.70 19.68
N HIS A 64 -14.47 15.91 20.14
CA HIS A 64 -13.22 16.59 19.82
C HIS A 64 -11.98 15.82 20.27
N LYS A 65 -12.03 15.13 21.43
CA LYS A 65 -10.88 14.38 21.96
C LYS A 65 -10.56 13.19 21.08
N THR A 66 -11.57 12.39 20.75
CA THR A 66 -11.44 11.23 19.86
C THR A 66 -10.98 11.65 18.47
N LYS A 67 -11.57 12.72 17.91
CA LYS A 67 -11.19 13.25 16.59
C LYS A 67 -9.73 13.70 16.53
N ASP A 68 -9.25 14.44 17.53
CA ASP A 68 -7.85 14.88 17.58
C ASP A 68 -6.89 13.68 17.69
N ALA A 69 -7.21 12.70 18.55
CA ALA A 69 -6.43 11.47 18.68
C ALA A 69 -6.41 10.66 17.37
N ALA A 70 -7.53 10.54 16.68
CA ALA A 70 -7.65 9.82 15.42
C ALA A 70 -6.76 10.43 14.31
N TYR A 71 -6.74 11.76 14.18
CA TYR A 71 -5.86 12.41 13.20
C TYR A 71 -4.37 12.27 13.53
N LYS A 72 -3.99 12.18 14.81
CA LYS A 72 -2.58 11.98 15.22
C LYS A 72 -2.03 10.63 14.75
N ILE A 73 -2.87 9.58 14.75
CA ILE A 73 -2.46 8.23 14.34
C ILE A 73 -2.62 7.99 12.83
N LEU A 74 -3.03 8.99 12.06
CA LEU A 74 -3.34 8.83 10.63
C LEU A 74 -2.14 8.27 9.84
N SER A 75 -0.92 8.73 10.11
CA SER A 75 0.29 8.24 9.43
C SER A 75 0.71 6.83 9.86
N ASP A 76 0.36 6.41 11.06
CA ASP A 76 0.62 5.05 11.57
C ASP A 76 -0.28 4.04 10.84
N VAL A 77 -1.56 4.39 10.67
CA VAL A 77 -2.55 3.52 10.00
C VAL A 77 -2.42 3.58 8.47
N CYS A 78 -2.39 4.79 7.91
CA CYS A 78 -2.32 5.01 6.46
C CYS A 78 -0.87 4.97 5.98
N ARG A 79 -0.22 3.80 6.02
CA ARG A 79 1.22 3.66 5.71
C ARG A 79 1.63 4.06 4.28
N ILE A 80 0.74 3.89 3.30
CA ILE A 80 0.97 4.13 1.86
C ILE A 80 -0.16 4.97 1.25
N PRO A 81 0.04 5.61 0.06
CA PRO A 81 -1.00 6.43 -0.57
C PRO A 81 -2.33 5.72 -0.81
N THR A 82 -2.31 4.41 -1.10
CA THR A 82 -3.55 3.65 -1.28
C THR A 82 -4.44 3.71 -0.03
N HIS A 83 -3.86 3.61 1.17
CA HIS A 83 -4.61 3.72 2.42
C HIS A 83 -5.12 5.14 2.66
N LEU A 84 -4.31 6.15 2.33
CA LEU A 84 -4.74 7.55 2.45
C LEU A 84 -5.94 7.84 1.53
N PHE A 85 -5.89 7.40 0.27
CA PHE A 85 -6.99 7.62 -0.67
C PHE A 85 -8.25 6.85 -0.27
N GLU A 86 -8.11 5.62 0.24
CA GLU A 86 -9.21 4.85 0.83
C GLU A 86 -9.82 5.57 2.04
N PHE A 87 -8.98 6.10 2.94
CA PHE A 87 -9.41 6.90 4.09
C PHE A 87 -10.19 8.15 3.69
N ILE A 88 -9.69 8.90 2.69
CA ILE A 88 -10.36 10.11 2.18
C ILE A 88 -11.71 9.75 1.57
N LYS A 89 -11.76 8.66 0.79
CA LYS A 89 -13.02 8.14 0.23
C LYS A 89 -14.03 7.81 1.34
N TYR A 90 -13.61 7.06 2.36
CA TYR A 90 -14.50 6.75 3.49
C TYR A 90 -14.91 7.97 4.30
N CYS A 91 -14.03 8.95 4.45
CA CYS A 91 -14.37 10.22 5.08
C CYS A 91 -15.49 10.98 4.33
N GLN A 92 -15.54 10.89 3.00
CA GLN A 92 -16.65 11.44 2.21
C GLN A 92 -17.92 10.61 2.38
N ASP A 93 -17.80 9.28 2.36
CA ASP A 93 -18.94 8.37 2.45
C ASP A 93 -19.63 8.41 3.83
N VAL A 94 -18.85 8.60 4.92
CA VAL A 94 -19.38 8.70 6.30
C VAL A 94 -20.10 10.02 6.56
N ASN A 95 -19.74 11.11 5.86
CA ASN A 95 -20.37 12.41 6.04
C ASN A 95 -20.69 13.08 4.69
N PRO A 96 -21.68 12.56 3.94
CA PRO A 96 -21.98 13.02 2.58
C PRO A 96 -22.55 14.44 2.54
N ASN A 97 -23.17 14.92 3.63
CA ASN A 97 -23.84 16.22 3.69
C ASN A 97 -23.04 17.30 4.47
N GLY A 98 -21.85 16.97 4.98
CA GLY A 98 -21.02 17.92 5.73
C GLY A 98 -20.07 18.75 4.83
N ASP A 99 -19.37 19.71 5.44
CA ASP A 99 -18.43 20.63 4.77
C ASP A 99 -17.21 19.96 4.09
N GLY A 100 -17.14 18.62 4.05
CA GLY A 100 -16.13 17.80 3.39
C GLY A 100 -14.71 17.94 3.98
N TRP A 101 -14.09 19.10 3.75
CA TRP A 101 -12.69 19.42 4.04
C TRP A 101 -12.54 20.50 5.11
N GLY A 102 -13.05 20.26 6.32
CA GLY A 102 -12.84 21.15 7.47
C GLY A 102 -11.35 21.28 7.88
N ARG A 103 -11.04 22.28 8.71
CA ARG A 103 -9.65 22.62 9.13
C ARG A 103 -8.85 21.41 9.66
N ALA A 104 -9.47 20.59 10.51
CA ALA A 104 -8.83 19.40 11.08
C ALA A 104 -8.47 18.36 10.01
N HIS A 105 -9.37 18.11 9.05
CA HIS A 105 -9.13 17.17 7.97
C HIS A 105 -8.00 17.64 7.05
N ARG A 106 -8.05 18.92 6.63
CA ARG A 106 -6.96 19.53 5.85
C ARG A 106 -5.61 19.41 6.55
N LYS A 107 -5.55 19.79 7.83
CA LYS A 107 -4.32 19.71 8.63
C LYS A 107 -3.82 18.27 8.76
N GLY A 108 -4.70 17.31 9.08
CA GLY A 108 -4.32 15.91 9.24
C GLY A 108 -3.77 15.30 7.95
N VAL A 109 -4.43 15.56 6.81
CA VAL A 109 -3.98 15.07 5.50
C VAL A 109 -2.67 15.75 5.07
N SER A 110 -2.51 17.05 5.29
CA SER A 110 -1.22 17.74 5.02
C SER A 110 -0.09 17.17 5.88
N MET A 111 -0.36 16.92 7.17
CA MET A 111 0.61 16.32 8.09
C MET A 111 1.01 14.91 7.66
N TRP A 112 0.12 14.17 6.99
CA TRP A 112 0.46 12.86 6.44
C TRP A 112 1.62 12.91 5.44
N TYR A 113 1.64 13.92 4.57
CA TYR A 113 2.74 14.15 3.61
C TYR A 113 4.00 14.64 4.33
N GLU A 114 3.86 15.62 5.23
CA GLU A 114 4.96 16.15 6.03
C GLU A 114 5.67 15.06 6.86
N ASN A 115 4.91 14.11 7.40
CA ASN A 115 5.45 13.02 8.21
C ASN A 115 6.42 12.10 7.46
N TYR A 116 6.52 12.16 6.13
CA TYR A 116 7.56 11.44 5.39
C TYR A 116 8.98 11.91 5.75
N ARG A 117 9.15 13.16 6.21
CA ARG A 117 10.44 13.66 6.72
C ARG A 117 10.99 12.83 7.89
N ASN A 118 10.09 12.20 8.66
CA ASN A 118 10.43 11.37 9.82
C ASN A 118 10.57 9.88 9.45
N LYS A 119 10.21 9.48 8.22
CA LYS A 119 10.28 8.09 7.78
C LYS A 119 11.68 7.77 7.26
N LYS A 120 12.11 6.51 7.44
CA LYS A 120 13.32 6.00 6.78
C LYS A 120 13.17 6.12 5.25
N GLY A 121 14.04 6.91 4.63
CA GLY A 121 13.99 7.23 3.19
C GLY A 121 13.40 8.60 2.85
N GLY A 122 12.88 9.34 3.85
CA GLY A 122 12.55 10.77 3.73
C GLY A 122 11.53 11.10 2.62
N ILE A 123 11.71 12.28 2.03
CA ILE A 123 10.91 12.74 0.89
C ILE A 123 11.16 11.93 -0.40
N PRO A 124 12.36 11.40 -0.69
CA PRO A 124 12.54 10.45 -1.80
C PRO A 124 11.62 9.23 -1.73
N LEU A 125 11.32 8.72 -0.53
CA LEU A 125 10.32 7.66 -0.36
C LEU A 125 8.91 8.12 -0.76
N LEU A 126 8.56 9.37 -0.45
CA LEU A 126 7.29 9.95 -0.89
C LEU A 126 7.22 10.04 -2.41
N ALA A 127 8.28 10.50 -3.07
CA ALA A 127 8.36 10.56 -4.53
C ALA A 127 8.14 9.18 -5.16
N PHE A 128 8.83 8.14 -4.65
CA PHE A 128 8.62 6.75 -5.06
C PHE A 128 7.18 6.27 -4.84
N HIS A 129 6.57 6.60 -3.69
CA HIS A 129 5.18 6.23 -3.42
C HIS A 129 4.19 6.95 -4.35
N MET A 130 4.43 8.23 -4.65
CA MET A 130 3.56 9.02 -5.53
C MET A 130 3.58 8.50 -6.98
N THR A 131 4.74 8.06 -7.48
CA THR A 131 4.86 7.48 -8.81
C THR A 131 4.35 6.04 -8.88
N LYS A 132 4.50 5.26 -7.81
CA LYS A 132 3.96 3.90 -7.72
C LYS A 132 2.43 3.87 -7.58
N TYR A 133 1.88 4.78 -6.78
CA TYR A 133 0.46 4.85 -6.44
C TYR A 133 -0.20 6.13 -6.97
N LYS A 134 -0.05 6.39 -8.28
CA LYS A 134 -0.52 7.62 -8.95
C LYS A 134 -1.98 7.98 -8.65
N SER A 135 -2.86 6.99 -8.65
CA SER A 135 -4.28 7.15 -8.32
C SER A 135 -4.89 5.89 -7.71
N ARG A 136 -5.78 6.04 -6.73
CA ARG A 136 -6.64 4.98 -6.19
C ARG A 136 -7.94 5.58 -5.66
N PHE A 137 -9.00 4.79 -5.60
CA PHE A 137 -10.29 5.20 -5.03
C PHE A 137 -10.84 6.53 -5.56
N GLY A 138 -10.54 6.86 -6.84
CA GLY A 138 -10.98 8.11 -7.48
C GLY A 138 -10.12 9.34 -7.18
N PHE A 139 -9.03 9.21 -6.42
CA PHE A 139 -8.14 10.31 -6.07
C PHE A 139 -6.76 10.17 -6.72
N THR A 140 -6.18 11.31 -7.08
CA THR A 140 -4.76 11.48 -7.36
C THR A 140 -4.08 12.30 -6.25
N HIS A 141 -2.76 12.25 -6.18
CA HIS A 141 -2.00 13.14 -5.27
C HIS A 141 -2.27 14.63 -5.53
N ARG A 142 -2.44 15.01 -6.81
CA ARG A 142 -2.79 16.38 -7.22
C ARG A 142 -4.12 16.82 -6.61
N ASP A 143 -5.13 15.97 -6.65
CA ASP A 143 -6.45 16.29 -6.08
C ASP A 143 -6.33 16.50 -4.57
N VAL A 144 -5.60 15.60 -3.88
CA VAL A 144 -5.42 15.68 -2.44
C VAL A 144 -4.64 16.93 -2.03
N PHE A 145 -3.57 17.30 -2.74
CA PHE A 145 -2.81 18.53 -2.48
C PHE A 145 -3.67 19.79 -2.58
N ARG A 146 -4.57 19.84 -3.57
CA ARG A 146 -5.51 20.94 -3.76
C ARG A 146 -6.51 21.02 -2.62
N LEU A 147 -7.08 19.88 -2.23
CA LEU A 147 -8.12 19.82 -1.21
C LEU A 147 -7.58 20.08 0.21
N CYS A 148 -6.37 19.61 0.53
CA CYS A 148 -5.76 19.86 1.84
C CYS A 148 -5.08 21.23 1.95
N HIS A 149 -4.88 21.93 0.82
CA HIS A 149 -4.13 23.18 0.73
C HIS A 149 -2.76 23.06 1.41
N ILE A 150 -1.97 22.06 0.98
CA ILE A 150 -0.67 21.78 1.57
C ILE A 150 0.25 23.01 1.48
N LYS A 151 0.91 23.32 2.59
CA LYS A 151 1.97 24.34 2.70
C LYS A 151 3.12 23.68 3.45
N THR A 152 4.32 23.82 2.89
CA THR A 152 5.53 23.19 3.41
C THR A 152 6.70 24.16 3.32
N ASP A 153 7.60 24.07 4.27
CA ASP A 153 8.92 24.71 4.29
C ASP A 153 10.02 23.79 3.74
N ASN A 154 9.70 22.53 3.45
CA ASN A 154 10.64 21.57 2.88
C ASN A 154 10.73 21.72 1.36
N ASP A 155 11.91 22.08 0.86
CA ASP A 155 12.16 22.29 -0.57
C ASP A 155 11.80 21.07 -1.44
N ALA A 156 12.10 19.84 -0.97
CA ALA A 156 11.83 18.62 -1.72
C ALA A 156 10.32 18.30 -1.79
N LEU A 157 9.59 18.48 -0.68
CA LEU A 157 8.14 18.32 -0.67
C LEU A 157 7.46 19.42 -1.50
N GLY A 158 7.94 20.66 -1.39
CA GLY A 158 7.47 21.78 -2.20
C GLY A 158 7.64 21.50 -3.69
N TYR A 159 8.79 20.94 -4.09
CA TYR A 159 9.06 20.57 -5.47
C TYR A 159 8.13 19.45 -5.95
N LEU A 160 7.83 18.44 -5.13
CA LEU A 160 6.82 17.42 -5.47
C LEU A 160 5.43 18.01 -5.67
N VAL A 161 4.99 18.91 -4.78
CA VAL A 161 3.70 19.59 -4.93
C VAL A 161 3.67 20.37 -6.24
N TYR A 162 4.72 21.13 -6.55
CA TYR A 162 4.85 21.85 -7.81
C TYR A 162 4.82 20.92 -9.03
N HIS A 163 5.69 19.91 -9.06
CA HIS A 163 5.85 19.00 -10.19
C HIS A 163 4.53 18.29 -10.55
N PHE A 164 3.78 17.81 -9.56
CA PHE A 164 2.51 17.11 -9.79
C PHE A 164 1.29 18.05 -9.98
N CYS A 165 1.41 19.33 -9.61
CA CYS A 165 0.34 20.32 -9.81
C CYS A 165 0.53 21.21 -11.05
N ARG A 166 1.66 21.08 -11.76
CA ARG A 166 2.22 21.97 -12.80
C ARG A 166 1.31 22.36 -13.99
N ASN A 167 0.11 21.82 -14.09
CA ASN A 167 -0.83 22.11 -15.18
C ASN A 167 -1.75 23.33 -14.97
N GLN A 168 -1.58 24.14 -13.93
CA GLN A 168 -2.26 25.44 -13.82
C GLN A 168 -1.36 26.50 -13.19
N ASN A 169 -1.47 27.72 -13.70
CA ASN A 169 -0.84 28.99 -13.31
C ASN A 169 -1.08 29.40 -11.84
N GLN A 170 -0.83 28.50 -10.89
CA GLN A 170 -1.26 28.65 -9.50
C GLN A 170 -0.18 28.18 -8.54
N THR A 171 1.06 28.57 -8.82
CA THR A 171 2.10 28.69 -7.79
C THR A 171 2.74 30.06 -7.96
N ASP A 172 2.56 30.94 -6.97
CA ASP A 172 3.23 32.26 -6.89
C ASP A 172 4.76 32.16 -6.88
N ILE A 173 5.30 30.94 -6.76
CA ILE A 173 6.72 30.63 -6.68
C ILE A 173 7.21 30.21 -8.06
N ASN A 174 8.14 30.99 -8.63
CA ASN A 174 8.91 30.60 -9.81
C ASN A 174 9.90 29.48 -9.42
N TRP A 175 9.44 28.23 -9.45
CA TRP A 175 10.27 27.07 -9.11
C TRP A 175 11.51 26.90 -10.00
N SER A 176 11.54 27.52 -11.18
CA SER A 176 12.74 27.56 -12.02
C SER A 176 13.85 28.36 -11.35
N GLU A 177 13.55 29.56 -10.85
CA GLU A 177 14.51 30.40 -10.12
C GLU A 177 14.87 29.78 -8.77
N HIS A 178 13.89 29.24 -8.04
CA HIS A 178 14.14 28.55 -6.76
C HIS A 178 15.09 27.36 -6.92
N LEU A 179 14.96 26.63 -8.03
CA LEU A 179 15.83 25.50 -8.33
C LEU A 179 17.25 25.96 -8.69
N GLU A 180 17.41 27.04 -9.45
CA GLU A 180 18.74 27.60 -9.75
C GLU A 180 19.44 28.10 -8.47
N LEU A 181 18.72 28.78 -7.58
CA LEU A 181 19.25 29.16 -6.27
C LEU A 181 19.61 27.94 -5.41
N ALA A 182 18.78 26.90 -5.44
CA ALA A 182 19.05 25.66 -4.69
C ALA A 182 20.31 24.94 -5.22
N LYS A 183 20.54 24.92 -6.54
CA LYS A 183 21.74 24.33 -7.15
C LYS A 183 23.03 25.04 -6.74
N GLN A 184 22.97 26.34 -6.44
CA GLN A 184 24.13 27.13 -6.02
C GLN A 184 24.50 26.92 -4.54
N LYS A 185 23.61 26.33 -3.73
CA LYS A 185 23.89 26.05 -2.33
C LYS A 185 24.89 24.91 -2.18
N GLU A 186 25.83 25.07 -1.26
CA GLU A 186 26.75 24.01 -0.89
C GLU A 186 25.98 22.79 -0.36
N GLY A 187 26.35 21.58 -0.82
CA GLY A 187 25.66 20.34 -0.43
C GLY A 187 24.39 20.00 -1.23
N PHE A 188 24.07 20.74 -2.31
CA PHE A 188 22.93 20.42 -3.19
C PHE A 188 22.96 18.99 -3.71
N GLU A 189 24.12 18.48 -4.11
CA GLU A 189 24.27 17.12 -4.65
C GLU A 189 23.86 16.02 -3.65
N GLN A 190 24.02 16.27 -2.34
CA GLN A 190 23.63 15.35 -1.28
C GLN A 190 22.21 15.60 -0.74
N SER A 191 21.57 16.69 -1.18
CA SER A 191 20.25 17.13 -0.70
C SER A 191 19.13 16.16 -1.05
N GLU A 192 18.04 16.18 -0.26
CA GLU A 192 16.82 15.44 -0.61
C GLU A 192 16.19 15.95 -1.91
N LEU A 193 16.29 17.26 -2.18
CA LEU A 193 15.73 17.87 -3.38
C LEU A 193 16.36 17.28 -4.65
N LYS A 194 17.70 17.23 -4.72
CA LYS A 194 18.42 16.61 -5.84
C LYS A 194 18.05 15.15 -6.03
N LYS A 195 18.01 14.37 -4.94
CA LYS A 195 17.57 12.96 -4.97
C LYS A 195 16.16 12.79 -5.53
N VAL A 196 15.23 13.67 -5.16
CA VAL A 196 13.86 13.66 -5.69
C VAL A 196 13.84 13.98 -7.19
N ILE A 197 14.60 14.99 -7.63
CA ILE A 197 14.69 15.37 -9.05
C ILE A 197 15.22 14.20 -9.89
N ASP A 198 16.34 13.62 -9.47
CA ASP A 198 16.97 12.50 -10.18
C ASP A 198 16.04 11.29 -10.23
N LEU A 199 15.36 11.02 -9.12
CA LEU A 199 14.40 9.93 -9.03
C LEU A 199 13.19 10.12 -9.96
N LEU A 200 12.66 11.34 -10.08
CA LEU A 200 11.59 11.64 -11.03
C LEU A 200 12.05 11.52 -12.47
N GLN A 201 13.29 11.93 -12.80
CA GLN A 201 13.88 11.73 -14.12
C GLN A 201 13.96 10.23 -14.47
N VAL A 202 14.45 9.40 -13.55
CA VAL A 202 14.49 7.94 -13.72
C VAL A 202 13.10 7.36 -14.01
N PHE A 203 12.05 7.89 -13.37
CA PHE A 203 10.68 7.44 -13.63
C PHE A 203 10.15 7.87 -14.99
N ASP A 204 10.47 9.09 -15.43
CA ASP A 204 10.09 9.55 -16.76
C ASP A 204 10.83 8.76 -17.86
N ASP A 205 12.12 8.49 -17.67
CA ASP A 205 12.92 7.65 -18.56
C ASP A 205 12.33 6.22 -18.63
N ALA A 206 11.99 5.63 -17.48
CA ALA A 206 11.40 4.29 -17.42
C ALA A 206 10.04 4.25 -18.12
N LYS A 207 9.20 5.27 -17.92
CA LYS A 207 7.88 5.39 -18.56
C LYS A 207 7.97 5.48 -20.09
N ASN A 208 9.03 6.11 -20.61
CA ASN A 208 9.25 6.29 -22.06
C ASN A 208 10.16 5.20 -22.66
N CYS A 209 10.53 4.18 -21.88
CA CYS A 209 11.38 3.10 -22.35
C CYS A 209 10.57 2.01 -23.05
N HIS A 210 10.88 1.74 -24.31
CA HIS A 210 10.22 0.69 -25.11
C HIS A 210 11.11 -0.54 -25.38
N ASN A 211 12.33 -0.56 -24.84
CA ASN A 211 13.29 -1.64 -25.05
C ASN A 211 13.42 -2.50 -23.78
N GLU A 212 13.24 -3.82 -23.92
CA GLU A 212 13.25 -4.75 -22.79
C GLU A 212 14.62 -4.87 -22.09
N GLU A 213 15.74 -4.82 -22.81
CA GLU A 213 17.09 -4.89 -22.22
C GLU A 213 17.44 -3.61 -21.48
N MET A 214 17.04 -2.47 -22.03
CA MET A 214 17.21 -1.17 -21.38
C MET A 214 16.38 -1.12 -20.09
N MET A 215 15.10 -1.52 -20.15
CA MET A 215 14.23 -1.58 -18.98
C MET A 215 14.77 -2.54 -17.91
N LYS A 216 15.23 -3.73 -18.32
CA LYS A 216 15.91 -4.68 -17.42
C LYS A 216 17.10 -4.03 -16.72
N ARG A 217 17.97 -3.34 -17.46
CA ARG A 217 19.14 -2.64 -16.91
C ARG A 217 18.73 -1.57 -15.91
N MET A 218 17.78 -0.71 -16.27
CA MET A 218 17.27 0.34 -15.40
C MET A 218 16.72 -0.22 -14.08
N ILE A 219 15.96 -1.31 -14.12
CA ILE A 219 15.42 -1.97 -12.92
C ILE A 219 16.54 -2.43 -11.98
N LEU A 220 17.63 -2.97 -12.53
CA LEU A 220 18.77 -3.46 -11.75
C LEU A 220 19.62 -2.31 -11.19
N GLU A 221 19.89 -1.28 -11.99
CA GLU A 221 20.73 -0.13 -11.62
C GLU A 221 20.05 0.82 -10.64
N HIS A 222 18.74 1.05 -10.79
CA HIS A 222 17.98 1.98 -9.95
C HIS A 222 17.18 1.29 -8.84
N HIS A 223 17.54 0.06 -8.45
CA HIS A 223 16.97 -0.57 -7.27
C HIS A 223 17.21 0.29 -6.01
N PRO A 224 16.22 0.50 -5.12
CA PRO A 224 14.89 -0.14 -5.04
C PRO A 224 13.73 0.63 -5.69
N TYR A 225 14.02 1.62 -6.52
CA TYR A 225 13.03 2.62 -6.93
C TYR A 225 12.17 2.21 -8.13
N LEU A 226 12.67 1.35 -9.01
CA LEU A 226 11.86 0.83 -10.13
C LEU A 226 11.17 -0.48 -9.75
N VAL A 227 9.84 -0.49 -9.87
CA VAL A 227 8.97 -1.62 -9.58
C VAL A 227 8.00 -1.83 -10.74
N ARG A 228 7.23 -2.91 -10.70
CA ARG A 228 6.24 -3.27 -11.74
C ARG A 228 5.34 -2.09 -12.15
N GLU A 229 4.89 -1.26 -11.21
CA GLU A 229 4.02 -0.10 -11.50
C GLU A 229 4.70 1.00 -12.35
N HIS A 230 6.03 1.02 -12.45
CA HIS A 230 6.81 1.95 -13.27
C HIS A 230 7.14 1.41 -14.65
N VAL A 231 6.91 0.12 -14.90
CA VAL A 231 7.21 -0.53 -16.18
C VAL A 231 6.05 -0.30 -17.16
N PRO A 232 6.32 0.16 -18.40
CA PRO A 232 5.31 0.28 -19.45
C PRO A 232 4.57 -1.03 -19.71
N THR A 233 3.28 -0.94 -20.06
CA THR A 233 2.39 -2.12 -20.08
C THR A 233 2.81 -3.13 -21.14
N GLU A 234 3.33 -2.65 -22.27
CA GLU A 234 3.88 -3.43 -23.36
C GLU A 234 5.06 -4.31 -22.91
N LEU A 235 5.88 -3.83 -21.98
CA LEU A 235 7.04 -4.55 -21.46
C LEU A 235 6.69 -5.55 -20.35
N LEU A 236 5.45 -5.51 -19.81
CA LEU A 236 4.99 -6.46 -18.80
C LEU A 236 4.72 -7.88 -19.34
N ASN A 237 4.94 -8.11 -20.65
CA ASN A 237 4.96 -9.44 -21.25
C ASN A 237 6.38 -9.96 -21.53
N SER A 238 7.43 -9.16 -21.27
CA SER A 238 8.81 -9.60 -21.45
C SER A 238 9.29 -10.45 -20.27
N LYS A 239 9.74 -11.68 -20.56
CA LYS A 239 10.36 -12.58 -19.58
C LYS A 239 11.55 -11.90 -18.89
N LYS A 240 12.42 -11.25 -19.66
CA LYS A 240 13.65 -10.59 -19.18
C LYS A 240 13.39 -9.45 -18.19
N VAL A 241 12.33 -8.66 -18.44
CA VAL A 241 11.92 -7.58 -17.54
C VAL A 241 11.43 -8.15 -16.21
N TRP A 242 10.64 -9.23 -16.25
CA TRP A 242 10.19 -9.91 -15.04
C TRP A 242 11.31 -10.62 -14.27
N GLU A 243 12.34 -11.15 -14.93
CA GLU A 243 13.55 -11.68 -14.29
C GLU A 243 14.28 -10.61 -13.46
N ALA A 244 14.32 -9.36 -13.94
CA ALA A 244 14.87 -8.25 -13.16
C ALA A 244 13.95 -7.86 -12.00
N LEU A 245 12.64 -7.74 -12.25
CA LEU A 245 11.67 -7.38 -11.21
C LEU A 245 11.66 -8.38 -10.05
N MET A 246 11.70 -9.69 -10.33
CA MET A 246 11.51 -10.71 -9.30
C MET A 246 12.63 -10.75 -8.24
N ARG A 247 13.86 -10.37 -8.62
CA ARG A 247 15.02 -10.29 -7.72
C ARG A 247 14.70 -9.46 -6.48
N PHE A 248 14.07 -8.31 -6.71
CA PHE A 248 13.81 -7.30 -5.68
C PHE A 248 12.33 -7.16 -5.31
N MET A 249 11.47 -8.01 -5.87
CA MET A 249 10.03 -7.89 -5.66
C MET A 249 9.66 -8.08 -4.19
N PRO A 250 8.88 -7.16 -3.58
CA PRO A 250 8.34 -7.33 -2.23
C PRO A 250 7.43 -8.57 -2.13
N MET A 251 7.43 -9.25 -0.99
CA MET A 251 6.69 -10.51 -0.78
C MET A 251 5.22 -10.45 -1.24
N THR A 252 4.47 -9.43 -0.81
CA THR A 252 3.05 -9.29 -1.19
C THR A 252 2.85 -9.05 -2.70
N ALA A 253 3.82 -8.42 -3.37
CA ALA A 253 3.78 -8.26 -4.82
C ALA A 253 4.14 -9.58 -5.53
N MET A 254 5.13 -10.32 -5.04
CA MET A 254 5.54 -11.61 -5.57
C MET A 254 4.39 -12.63 -5.49
N ILE A 255 3.81 -12.79 -4.31
CA ILE A 255 2.70 -13.73 -4.03
C ILE A 255 1.50 -13.47 -4.97
N ARG A 256 1.16 -12.20 -5.21
CA ARG A 256 0.05 -11.81 -6.08
C ARG A 256 0.33 -12.05 -7.57
N ASN A 257 1.60 -12.09 -7.98
CA ASN A 257 2.00 -12.23 -9.38
C ASN A 257 2.54 -13.63 -9.73
N LEU A 258 2.42 -14.63 -8.85
CA LEU A 258 2.90 -16.00 -9.13
C LEU A 258 2.34 -16.58 -10.44
N GLY A 259 1.02 -16.41 -10.68
CA GLY A 259 0.42 -16.86 -11.94
C GLY A 259 0.98 -16.15 -13.17
N LYS A 260 1.29 -14.85 -13.07
CA LYS A 260 1.93 -14.09 -14.16
C LYS A 260 3.36 -14.56 -14.41
N MET A 261 4.15 -14.79 -13.35
CA MET A 261 5.50 -15.30 -13.50
C MET A 261 5.51 -16.73 -14.08
N SER A 262 4.61 -17.61 -13.65
CA SER A 262 4.45 -18.94 -14.25
C SER A 262 4.00 -18.89 -15.72
N SER A 263 3.12 -17.95 -16.09
CA SER A 263 2.71 -17.80 -17.51
C SER A 263 3.82 -17.28 -18.44
N LEU A 264 4.92 -16.82 -17.87
CA LEU A 264 6.13 -16.38 -18.59
C LEU A 264 7.28 -17.39 -18.46
N ASP A 265 6.98 -18.59 -17.99
CA ASP A 265 7.95 -19.69 -17.81
C ASP A 265 9.13 -19.30 -16.90
N LEU A 266 8.88 -18.42 -15.92
CA LEU A 266 9.89 -18.01 -14.94
C LEU A 266 9.98 -18.97 -13.76
N LEU A 267 8.91 -19.73 -13.53
CA LEU A 267 8.78 -20.67 -12.41
C LEU A 267 8.74 -22.11 -12.90
N GLU A 268 9.47 -22.43 -13.97
CA GLU A 268 9.71 -23.82 -14.39
C GLU A 268 10.57 -24.57 -13.36
N SER A 269 10.51 -25.90 -13.40
CA SER A 269 11.31 -26.75 -12.50
C SER A 269 12.79 -26.43 -12.64
N ASP A 270 13.47 -26.28 -11.50
CA ASP A 270 14.90 -26.02 -11.37
C ASP A 270 15.36 -24.70 -12.01
N SER A 271 14.42 -23.79 -12.29
CA SER A 271 14.74 -22.43 -12.74
C SER A 271 15.24 -21.56 -11.57
N PHE A 272 16.02 -20.53 -11.90
CA PHE A 272 16.39 -19.49 -10.92
C PHE A 272 15.16 -18.87 -10.24
N GLY A 273 14.08 -18.69 -11.00
CA GLY A 273 12.86 -18.08 -10.50
C GLY A 273 12.09 -18.96 -9.52
N GLU A 274 12.06 -20.28 -9.75
CA GLU A 274 11.53 -21.25 -8.80
C GLU A 274 12.31 -21.17 -7.47
N GLY A 275 13.64 -21.33 -7.53
CA GLY A 275 14.50 -21.32 -6.34
C GLY A 275 14.33 -20.04 -5.53
N LEU A 276 14.48 -18.88 -6.16
CA LEU A 276 14.31 -17.58 -5.50
C LEU A 276 12.93 -17.42 -4.84
N THR A 277 11.87 -17.89 -5.51
CA THR A 277 10.50 -17.79 -5.00
C THR A 277 10.29 -18.71 -3.79
N VAL A 278 10.78 -19.94 -3.87
CA VAL A 278 10.71 -20.92 -2.78
C VAL A 278 11.48 -20.42 -1.57
N ASP A 279 12.72 -19.96 -1.75
CA ASP A 279 13.57 -19.43 -0.67
C ASP A 279 12.91 -18.25 0.06
N LYS A 280 12.29 -17.34 -0.69
CA LYS A 280 11.54 -16.21 -0.12
C LYS A 280 10.31 -16.68 0.65
N LEU A 281 9.57 -17.66 0.14
CA LEU A 281 8.35 -18.18 0.77
C LEU A 281 8.63 -19.03 2.01
N THR A 282 9.79 -19.68 2.11
CA THR A 282 10.17 -20.49 3.28
C THR A 282 10.92 -19.68 4.34
N SER A 283 11.41 -18.47 4.01
CA SER A 283 12.07 -17.58 4.96
C SER A 283 11.10 -16.96 5.98
N LYS A 284 11.20 -17.43 7.23
CA LYS A 284 10.44 -16.91 8.39
C LYS A 284 10.68 -15.42 8.62
N GLU A 285 11.91 -14.96 8.48
CA GLU A 285 12.30 -13.56 8.71
C GLU A 285 11.68 -12.63 7.67
N LEU A 286 11.70 -13.02 6.39
CA LEU A 286 11.11 -12.24 5.30
C LEU A 286 9.59 -12.18 5.41
N LEU A 287 8.94 -13.31 5.73
CA LEU A 287 7.50 -13.36 5.94
C LEU A 287 7.05 -12.46 7.11
N LYS A 288 7.80 -12.47 8.22
CA LYS A 288 7.54 -11.62 9.40
C LYS A 288 7.76 -10.14 9.07
N THR A 289 8.89 -9.80 8.47
CA THR A 289 9.24 -8.41 8.13
C THR A 289 8.27 -7.81 7.11
N ALA A 290 7.82 -8.60 6.13
CA ALA A 290 6.82 -8.19 5.16
C ALA A 290 5.37 -8.21 5.70
N MET A 291 5.17 -8.64 6.95
CA MET A 291 3.85 -8.78 7.60
C MET A 291 2.85 -9.55 6.74
N VAL A 292 3.27 -10.67 6.18
CA VAL A 292 2.39 -11.50 5.34
C VAL A 292 1.44 -12.29 6.22
N HIS A 293 0.15 -11.95 6.16
CA HIS A 293 -0.89 -12.62 6.94
C HIS A 293 -1.15 -14.07 6.45
N PRO A 294 -1.39 -15.05 7.35
CA PRO A 294 -1.62 -16.45 6.96
C PRO A 294 -2.75 -16.64 5.94
N ILE A 295 -3.87 -15.94 6.12
CA ILE A 295 -5.02 -16.02 5.18
C ILE A 295 -4.61 -15.57 3.77
N THR A 296 -3.71 -14.59 3.62
CA THR A 296 -3.21 -14.15 2.31
C THR A 296 -2.48 -15.28 1.58
N LEU A 297 -1.70 -16.08 2.30
CA LEU A 297 -0.99 -17.24 1.75
C LEU A 297 -1.97 -18.36 1.37
N LEU A 298 -2.99 -18.61 2.18
CA LEU A 298 -4.01 -19.60 1.88
C LEU A 298 -4.82 -19.24 0.62
N VAL A 299 -5.23 -17.98 0.50
CA VAL A 299 -5.91 -17.45 -0.69
C VAL A 299 -5.00 -17.53 -1.92
N ALA A 300 -3.73 -17.13 -1.78
CA ALA A 300 -2.76 -17.21 -2.86
C ALA A 300 -2.50 -18.65 -3.32
N LYS A 301 -2.35 -19.60 -2.39
CA LYS A 301 -2.22 -21.03 -2.69
C LYS A 301 -3.41 -21.54 -3.48
N LYS A 302 -4.64 -21.24 -3.03
CA LYS A 302 -5.87 -21.67 -3.72
C LYS A 302 -5.95 -21.06 -5.12
N ALA A 303 -5.66 -19.76 -5.27
CA ALA A 303 -5.69 -19.06 -6.54
C ALA A 303 -4.63 -19.61 -7.51
N TYR A 304 -3.39 -19.79 -7.06
CA TYR A 304 -2.28 -20.30 -7.88
C TYR A 304 -2.52 -21.74 -8.35
N SER A 305 -3.07 -22.60 -7.47
CA SER A 305 -3.36 -24.01 -7.76
C SER A 305 -4.42 -24.22 -8.85
N LYS A 306 -5.19 -23.18 -9.21
CA LYS A 306 -6.19 -23.28 -10.29
C LYS A 306 -5.54 -23.34 -11.68
N GLY A 307 -4.30 -22.89 -11.85
CA GLY A 307 -3.63 -22.82 -13.16
C GLY A 307 -4.24 -21.80 -14.13
N GLN A 308 -5.21 -21.00 -13.68
CA GLN A 308 -5.89 -20.00 -14.49
C GLN A 308 -6.35 -18.80 -13.66
N SER A 309 -6.41 -17.62 -14.29
CA SER A 309 -6.88 -16.40 -13.64
C SER A 309 -8.40 -16.42 -13.43
N GLU A 310 -8.85 -15.83 -12.32
CA GLU A 310 -10.29 -15.63 -12.06
C GLU A 310 -10.88 -14.45 -12.85
N SER A 311 -10.02 -13.61 -13.43
CA SER A 311 -10.45 -12.42 -14.16
C SER A 311 -11.05 -12.79 -15.51
N LYS A 312 -12.34 -12.51 -15.70
CA LYS A 312 -13.01 -12.64 -17.00
C LYS A 312 -12.43 -11.71 -18.08
N LYS A 313 -11.79 -10.61 -17.70
CA LYS A 313 -11.23 -9.60 -18.63
C LYS A 313 -9.85 -9.96 -19.16
N GLN A 314 -9.06 -10.70 -18.40
CA GLN A 314 -7.70 -11.12 -18.77
C GLN A 314 -7.53 -12.57 -18.36
N ARG A 315 -7.93 -13.48 -19.25
CA ARG A 315 -7.70 -14.91 -19.09
C ARG A 315 -6.21 -15.17 -19.24
N LEU A 316 -5.60 -15.62 -18.16
CA LEU A 316 -4.22 -16.03 -18.11
C LEU A 316 -4.21 -17.47 -17.62
N ASN A 317 -3.51 -18.34 -18.35
CA ASN A 317 -3.31 -19.73 -17.95
C ASN A 317 -1.83 -19.94 -17.65
N TRP A 318 -1.53 -20.84 -16.73
CA TRP A 318 -0.17 -21.20 -16.38
C TRP A 318 -0.08 -22.63 -15.89
N GLN A 319 1.10 -23.24 -16.04
CA GLN A 319 1.41 -24.52 -15.42
C GLN A 319 1.69 -24.30 -13.93
N VAL A 320 1.05 -25.11 -13.08
CA VAL A 320 1.20 -25.01 -11.63
C VAL A 320 2.50 -25.68 -11.22
N ASN A 321 3.44 -24.90 -10.69
CA ASN A 321 4.67 -25.43 -10.12
C ASN A 321 4.38 -26.06 -8.73
N PRO A 322 4.64 -27.38 -8.53
CA PRO A 322 4.40 -28.04 -7.25
C PRO A 322 5.24 -27.48 -6.10
N LYS A 323 6.53 -27.18 -6.30
CA LYS A 323 7.42 -26.64 -5.25
C LYS A 323 6.93 -25.28 -4.76
N VAL A 324 6.49 -24.40 -5.67
CA VAL A 324 5.91 -23.09 -5.31
C VAL A 324 4.59 -23.24 -4.55
N ARG A 325 3.71 -24.15 -5.00
CA ARG A 325 2.44 -24.45 -4.31
C ARG A 325 2.67 -24.97 -2.89
N ASP A 326 3.66 -25.85 -2.73
CA ASP A 326 3.98 -26.48 -1.45
C ASP A 326 4.70 -25.50 -0.52
N ALA A 327 5.58 -24.64 -1.06
CA ALA A 327 6.16 -23.51 -0.31
C ALA A 327 5.09 -22.54 0.21
N LEU A 328 4.03 -22.24 -0.55
CA LEU A 328 2.90 -21.45 -0.04
C LEU A 328 2.17 -22.14 1.12
N LYS A 329 2.06 -23.47 1.09
CA LYS A 329 1.47 -24.26 2.18
C LYS A 329 2.35 -24.19 3.42
N GLU A 330 3.66 -24.34 3.28
CA GLU A 330 4.61 -24.24 4.40
C GLU A 330 4.61 -22.84 5.01
N ALA A 331 4.66 -21.80 4.18
CA ALA A 331 4.59 -20.39 4.60
C ALA A 331 3.35 -20.11 5.49
N PHE A 332 2.21 -20.72 5.16
CA PHE A 332 0.98 -20.60 5.96
C PHE A 332 1.18 -21.11 7.39
N TYR A 333 1.81 -22.28 7.57
CA TYR A 333 2.07 -22.81 8.92
C TYR A 333 3.16 -22.01 9.66
N VAL A 334 4.21 -21.59 8.96
CA VAL A 334 5.29 -20.77 9.54
C VAL A 334 4.75 -19.45 10.09
N THR A 335 3.81 -18.82 9.39
CA THR A 335 3.19 -17.56 9.86
C THR A 335 2.27 -17.76 11.06
N ILE A 336 1.63 -18.93 11.22
CA ILE A 336 0.78 -19.28 12.37
C ILE A 336 1.58 -19.66 13.62
N ASN A 337 2.71 -20.37 13.46
CA ASN A 337 3.46 -21.04 14.54
C ASN A 337 4.24 -20.11 15.49
N HIS A 338 3.67 -18.96 15.85
CA HIS A 338 4.22 -18.01 16.81
C HIS A 338 3.52 -18.04 18.17
N VAL A 339 2.63 -19.01 18.41
CA VAL A 339 1.90 -19.14 19.67
C VAL A 339 2.38 -20.39 20.40
N GLU A 340 2.76 -20.24 21.66
CA GLU A 340 3.17 -21.37 22.50
C GLU A 340 2.01 -22.36 22.67
N THR A 341 2.32 -23.64 22.56
CA THR A 341 1.33 -24.71 22.76
C THR A 341 0.93 -24.75 24.22
N THR A 342 -0.38 -24.74 24.51
CA THR A 342 -0.85 -24.76 25.90
C THR A 342 -0.79 -26.15 26.56
N GLY A 343 -0.50 -27.21 25.80
CA GLY A 343 -0.53 -28.61 26.27
C GLY A 343 -1.91 -29.14 26.65
N LYS A 344 -2.99 -28.36 26.45
CA LYS A 344 -4.35 -28.75 26.84
C LYS A 344 -5.02 -29.63 25.79
N ARG A 345 -6.06 -30.35 26.21
CA ARG A 345 -6.95 -31.11 25.32
C ARG A 345 -7.94 -30.14 24.68
N TYR A 346 -7.98 -30.11 23.35
CA TYR A 346 -8.89 -29.26 22.58
C TYR A 346 -9.98 -30.10 21.92
N LEU A 347 -11.22 -29.63 21.96
CA LEU A 347 -12.30 -30.07 21.09
C LEU A 347 -12.51 -28.97 20.03
N LEU A 348 -12.16 -29.25 18.78
CA LEU A 348 -12.36 -28.33 17.66
C LEU A 348 -13.71 -28.65 17.00
N ALA A 349 -14.75 -27.88 17.36
CA ALA A 349 -16.06 -27.97 16.73
C ALA A 349 -16.16 -26.94 15.59
N ILE A 350 -16.15 -27.41 14.35
CA ILE A 350 -16.27 -26.56 13.16
C ILE A 350 -17.73 -26.60 12.70
N CYS A 351 -18.36 -25.43 12.65
CA CYS A 351 -19.71 -25.27 12.11
C CYS A 351 -19.66 -25.52 10.60
N MET A 352 -20.31 -26.60 10.14
CA MET A 352 -20.41 -27.00 8.72
C MET A 352 -21.79 -26.68 8.13
N ASN A 353 -22.55 -25.84 8.83
CA ASN A 353 -23.88 -25.43 8.41
C ASN A 353 -23.73 -24.64 7.11
N GLY A 354 -24.70 -24.74 6.20
CA GLY A 354 -24.65 -24.08 4.90
C GLY A 354 -24.81 -22.56 4.94
N SER A 355 -24.58 -21.93 6.09
CA SER A 355 -24.73 -20.51 6.38
C SER A 355 -23.42 -19.72 6.25
#